data_AF-R8BVZ9-F1
#
_entry.id   AF-R8BVZ9-F1
#
_cell.length_a   1.000
_cell.length_b   1.000
_cell.length_c   1.000
_cell.angle_alpha   90.00
_cell.angle_beta   90.00
_cell.angle_gamma   90.00
#
_symmetry.space_group_name_H-M   'P 1'
#
loop_
_entity.id
_entity.type
_entity.pdbx_description
1 polymer ?
#
loop_
_entity_poly.entity_id
_entity_poly.type
_entity_poly.pdbx_seq_one_letter_code
_entity_poly.pdbx_strand_id
1 'polypeptide(L)'
;MYDMLSPLGPILLALTAATPAYKGFLAETDVRWNQISRAVDDRTQEELGEKVGISRFYKETLTDNSQPLKNDRWRIPKSRYASNSTYISTDPRLRPEYLDPDLIIDEAIKAQLIEGGMDDRLATHFAHLFIRDPIVIFSEDLKELDLNKTDHFENIQSTNWQHMRFKPPPADNSIGWRVEFRPMEIQITDFENAAFTVFIVLITRVILSFDLNFYIPIVKVDANMETAHARDAVLQEKFYFRKNPFTSRPPRNSGQSAGPSGTNTPNVFSRPATPTGPVEAEYRLMSVNEIINGTEYAGVETEDGDSFPGLIPLVESYLDSVNVDVQTRCEISTYLDLIRQRASGELWTAAKWIREFVASHPDYKADSVVSEAVNKDLVGAVIDIGKQECAGKGFGQLDIPGLDRLLGKFRRNCKGV
;
A
#
# COMPACT_ATOMS: atom_id res chain seq x y z
N MET A 1 -10.11 3.55 -8.56
CA MET A 1 -8.85 4.01 -7.94
C MET A 1 -8.52 3.23 -6.67
N TYR A 2 -9.39 3.18 -5.65
CA TYR A 2 -9.19 2.35 -4.44
C TYR A 2 -8.71 0.94 -4.80
N ASP A 3 -9.47 0.25 -5.65
CA ASP A 3 -9.16 -1.12 -6.07
C ASP A 3 -7.80 -1.27 -6.77
N MET A 4 -7.47 -0.35 -7.67
CA MET A 4 -6.22 -0.40 -8.46
C MET A 4 -4.98 -0.10 -7.61
N LEU A 5 -5.14 0.61 -6.49
CA LEU A 5 -4.04 0.93 -5.59
C LEU A 5 -3.82 -0.13 -4.50
N SER A 6 -4.82 -0.95 -4.15
CA SER A 6 -4.66 -1.97 -3.09
C SER A 6 -3.46 -2.90 -3.31
N PRO A 7 -3.21 -3.45 -4.52
CA PRO A 7 -2.05 -4.31 -4.77
C PRO A 7 -0.69 -3.62 -4.61
N LEU A 8 -0.64 -2.29 -4.69
CA LEU A 8 0.58 -1.51 -4.48
C LEU A 8 0.91 -1.30 -3.00
N GLY A 9 -0.06 -1.49 -2.11
CA GLY A 9 0.10 -1.25 -0.68
C GLY A 9 1.27 -2.01 -0.06
N PRO A 10 1.35 -3.35 -0.20
CA PRO A 10 2.46 -4.14 0.30
C PRO A 10 3.81 -3.78 -0.32
N ILE A 11 3.81 -3.46 -1.62
CA ILE A 11 5.04 -3.12 -2.36
C ILE A 11 5.64 -1.84 -1.79
N LEU A 12 4.80 -0.82 -1.59
CA LEU A 12 5.25 0.45 -1.02
C LEU A 12 5.50 0.37 0.48
N LEU A 13 4.87 -0.56 1.22
CA LEU A 13 5.25 -0.86 2.60
C LEU A 13 6.70 -1.37 2.67
N ALA A 14 7.06 -2.36 1.86
CA ALA A 14 8.41 -2.91 1.81
C ALA A 14 9.45 -1.88 1.30
N LEU A 15 9.12 -1.14 0.23
CA LEU A 15 10.03 -0.16 -0.39
C LEU A 15 10.31 1.05 0.51
N THR A 16 9.36 1.42 1.38
CA THR A 16 9.50 2.56 2.29
C THR A 16 9.98 2.17 3.69
N ALA A 17 10.29 0.89 3.93
CA ALA A 17 10.60 0.35 5.25
C ALA A 17 11.52 1.24 6.11
N ALA A 18 11.08 1.58 7.33
CA ALA A 18 11.76 2.55 8.19
C ALA A 18 11.74 2.19 9.70
N THR A 19 11.19 1.04 10.09
CA THR A 19 10.97 0.69 11.51
C THR A 19 11.58 -0.68 11.87
N PRO A 20 12.92 -0.78 11.98
CA PRO A 20 13.61 -2.04 12.25
C PRO A 20 13.79 -2.37 13.73
N ALA A 21 13.40 -1.47 14.65
CA ALA A 21 13.67 -1.59 16.08
C ALA A 21 12.46 -1.25 16.93
N TYR A 22 12.24 -2.00 18.01
CA TYR A 22 11.17 -1.79 18.99
C TYR A 22 11.68 -1.97 20.41
N LYS A 23 11.27 -1.07 21.31
CA LYS A 23 11.53 -1.18 22.76
C LYS A 23 13.02 -1.41 23.10
N GLY A 24 13.93 -0.80 22.34
CA GLY A 24 15.38 -0.95 22.56
C GLY A 24 15.99 -2.21 21.96
N PHE A 25 15.29 -2.91 21.06
CA PHE A 25 15.81 -4.10 20.39
C PHE A 25 15.64 -4.02 18.87
N LEU A 26 16.65 -4.44 18.12
CA LEU A 26 16.50 -4.74 16.70
C LEU A 26 15.51 -5.90 16.56
N ALA A 27 14.50 -5.73 15.71
CA ALA A 27 13.50 -6.75 15.41
C ALA A 27 13.83 -7.46 14.09
N GLU A 28 13.31 -8.66 13.86
CA GLU A 28 13.40 -9.37 12.57
C GLU A 28 12.25 -8.94 11.62
N THR A 29 12.00 -7.64 11.55
CA THR A 29 11.07 -6.99 10.62
C THR A 29 11.50 -5.54 10.39
N ASP A 30 11.21 -4.97 9.22
CA ASP A 30 11.63 -3.59 8.87
C ASP A 30 10.49 -2.55 8.86
N VAL A 31 9.27 -2.96 9.20
CA VAL A 31 8.07 -2.11 9.03
C VAL A 31 7.18 -2.07 10.28
N ARG A 32 6.34 -1.04 10.37
CA ARG A 32 5.46 -0.81 11.54
C ARG A 32 4.15 -1.58 11.58
N TRP A 33 3.73 -2.10 10.43
CA TRP A 33 2.32 -2.44 10.17
C TRP A 33 1.72 -3.41 11.19
N ASN A 34 2.34 -4.57 11.41
CA ASN A 34 1.85 -5.57 12.37
C ASN A 34 1.93 -5.11 13.83
N GLN A 35 2.82 -4.17 14.18
CA GLN A 35 2.85 -3.62 15.55
C GLN A 35 1.68 -2.68 15.79
N ILE A 36 1.35 -1.81 14.83
CA ILE A 36 0.15 -0.97 14.92
C ILE A 36 -1.10 -1.83 14.88
N SER A 37 -1.15 -2.84 14.00
CA SER A 37 -2.27 -3.78 13.91
C SER A 37 -2.64 -4.39 15.25
N ARG A 38 -1.62 -4.87 15.99
CA ARG A 38 -1.77 -5.50 17.30
C ARG A 38 -2.00 -4.53 18.45
N ALA A 39 -1.60 -3.26 18.29
CA ALA A 39 -1.80 -2.23 19.32
C ALA A 39 -3.27 -1.83 19.48
N VAL A 40 -4.09 -2.06 18.45
CA VAL A 40 -5.53 -1.73 18.43
C VAL A 40 -6.40 -2.94 18.07
N ASP A 41 -5.87 -4.15 18.26
CA ASP A 41 -6.62 -5.38 18.04
C ASP A 41 -7.53 -5.65 19.24
N ASP A 42 -8.82 -5.36 19.05
CA ASP A 42 -9.88 -5.47 20.03
C ASP A 42 -10.58 -6.83 20.01
N ARG A 43 -10.13 -7.76 19.15
CA ARG A 43 -10.77 -9.07 19.03
C ARG A 43 -10.74 -9.84 20.34
N THR A 44 -11.88 -10.41 20.72
CA THR A 44 -11.99 -11.34 21.83
C THR A 44 -11.27 -12.66 21.51
N GLN A 45 -11.12 -13.52 22.52
CA GLN A 45 -10.60 -14.88 22.31
C GLN A 45 -11.50 -15.72 21.38
N GLU A 46 -12.83 -15.55 21.45
CA GLU A 46 -13.78 -16.25 20.58
C GLU A 46 -13.67 -15.75 19.14
N GLU A 47 -13.56 -14.43 18.92
CA GLU A 47 -13.36 -13.84 17.59
C GLU A 47 -12.03 -14.26 16.97
N LEU A 48 -10.96 -14.38 17.76
CA LEU A 48 -9.67 -14.93 17.32
C LEU A 48 -9.70 -16.45 17.08
N GLY A 49 -10.68 -17.15 17.66
CA GLY A 49 -10.75 -18.61 17.65
C GLY A 49 -9.71 -19.31 18.53
N GLU A 50 -9.24 -18.65 19.58
CA GLU A 50 -8.29 -19.23 20.54
C GLU A 50 -8.99 -20.25 21.45
N LYS A 51 -8.30 -21.35 21.78
CA LYS A 51 -8.75 -22.26 22.85
C LYS A 51 -8.71 -21.57 24.21
N VAL A 52 -9.84 -21.60 24.93
CA VAL A 52 -9.93 -21.14 26.32
C VAL A 52 -8.94 -21.92 27.19
N GLY A 53 -8.00 -21.22 27.84
CA GLY A 53 -7.08 -21.80 28.84
C GLY A 53 -5.60 -21.88 28.43
N ILE A 54 -5.22 -21.49 27.21
CA ILE A 54 -3.80 -21.37 26.82
C ILE A 54 -3.39 -19.89 26.98
N SER A 55 -2.39 -19.65 27.81
CA SER A 55 -1.81 -18.33 28.07
C SER A 55 -1.37 -17.66 26.76
N ARG A 56 -1.71 -16.37 26.58
CA ARG A 56 -1.27 -15.47 25.47
C ARG A 56 0.26 -15.42 25.28
N PHE A 57 1.03 -16.02 26.19
CA PHE A 57 2.49 -15.95 26.26
C PHE A 57 3.23 -17.18 25.70
N TYR A 58 2.56 -18.29 25.37
CA TYR A 58 3.24 -19.45 24.77
C TYR A 58 2.79 -19.71 23.33
N LYS A 59 3.79 -19.67 22.44
CA LYS A 59 3.74 -19.92 21.00
C LYS A 59 3.28 -21.35 20.69
N GLU A 60 1.98 -21.48 20.53
CA GLU A 60 1.27 -22.27 19.52
C GLU A 60 -0.21 -22.03 19.84
N THR A 61 -0.74 -20.90 19.36
CA THR A 61 -2.17 -20.64 19.48
C THR A 61 -2.87 -21.67 18.61
N LEU A 62 -3.24 -22.80 19.21
CA LEU A 62 -4.09 -23.80 18.59
C LEU A 62 -5.45 -23.14 18.40
N THR A 63 -5.72 -22.70 17.18
CA THR A 63 -7.05 -22.25 16.80
C THR A 63 -7.97 -23.47 16.78
N ASP A 64 -9.12 -23.37 17.45
CA ASP A 64 -10.15 -24.40 17.41
C ASP A 64 -11.46 -23.78 16.93
N ASN A 65 -11.58 -23.75 15.61
CA ASN A 65 -12.78 -23.25 14.95
C ASN A 65 -13.97 -24.22 15.10
N SER A 66 -13.80 -25.40 15.70
CA SER A 66 -14.88 -26.38 15.91
C SER A 66 -15.78 -26.05 17.11
N GLN A 67 -15.32 -25.20 18.03
CA GLN A 67 -16.16 -24.76 19.14
C GLN A 67 -17.25 -23.79 18.65
N PRO A 68 -18.50 -23.91 19.10
CA PRO A 68 -19.53 -22.92 18.80
C PRO A 68 -19.22 -21.60 19.51
N LEU A 69 -19.51 -20.47 18.85
CA LEU A 69 -19.47 -19.15 19.47
C LEU A 69 -20.55 -19.05 20.56
N LYS A 70 -20.23 -18.42 21.68
CA LYS A 70 -21.15 -18.25 22.81
C LYS A 70 -21.53 -16.80 23.04
N ASN A 71 -20.57 -15.89 22.92
CA ASN A 71 -20.74 -14.47 23.20
C ASN A 71 -20.62 -13.63 21.92
N ASP A 72 -19.77 -14.06 20.99
CA ASP A 72 -19.48 -13.31 19.78
C ASP A 72 -20.29 -13.79 18.56
N ARG A 73 -20.45 -12.90 17.58
CA ARG A 73 -21.24 -13.17 16.37
C ARG A 73 -20.42 -13.88 15.29
N TRP A 74 -19.10 -13.63 15.24
CA TRP A 74 -18.23 -14.10 14.17
C TRP A 74 -16.84 -14.47 14.68
N ARG A 75 -16.13 -15.30 13.89
CA ARG A 75 -14.67 -15.43 13.97
C ARG A 75 -14.07 -14.47 12.97
N ILE A 76 -13.25 -13.52 13.44
CA ILE A 76 -12.77 -12.43 12.61
C ILE A 76 -11.27 -12.62 12.33
N PRO A 77 -10.87 -12.88 11.07
CA PRO A 77 -9.50 -13.30 10.76
C PRO A 77 -8.45 -12.21 10.95
N LYS A 78 -8.85 -10.94 10.79
CA LYS A 78 -7.94 -9.78 10.83
C LYS A 78 -8.31 -8.80 11.95
N SER A 79 -7.33 -8.09 12.49
CA SER A 79 -7.56 -6.91 13.34
C SER A 79 -8.37 -5.86 12.55
N ARG A 80 -9.05 -4.94 13.24
CA ARG A 80 -9.67 -3.77 12.59
C ARG A 80 -8.64 -2.82 11.97
N TYR A 81 -7.38 -2.92 12.39
CA TYR A 81 -6.23 -2.37 11.67
C TYR A 81 -5.55 -3.50 10.89
N ALA A 82 -5.78 -3.58 9.58
CA ALA A 82 -5.28 -4.67 8.75
C ALA A 82 -5.34 -4.33 7.26
N SER A 83 -4.93 -5.25 6.41
CA SER A 83 -5.10 -5.09 4.97
C SER A 83 -6.57 -5.04 4.52
N ASN A 84 -6.86 -4.38 3.39
CA ASN A 84 -8.19 -4.34 2.81
C ASN A 84 -8.75 -5.75 2.55
N SER A 85 -10.00 -5.97 2.95
CA SER A 85 -10.64 -7.29 2.86
C SER A 85 -11.43 -7.53 1.57
N THR A 86 -11.75 -6.46 0.83
CA THR A 86 -12.50 -6.56 -0.43
C THR A 86 -12.20 -5.39 -1.36
N TYR A 87 -12.43 -5.63 -2.64
CA TYR A 87 -12.59 -4.61 -3.67
C TYR A 87 -14.00 -4.01 -3.64
N ILE A 88 -14.16 -2.79 -4.15
CA ILE A 88 -15.40 -2.00 -4.02
C ILE A 88 -15.99 -1.55 -5.36
N SER A 89 -15.26 -1.65 -6.47
CA SER A 89 -15.72 -1.15 -7.77
C SER A 89 -16.66 -2.14 -8.48
N THR A 90 -17.59 -1.62 -9.28
CA THR A 90 -18.35 -2.41 -10.26
C THR A 90 -17.60 -2.50 -11.61
N ASP A 91 -16.27 -2.50 -11.58
CA ASP A 91 -15.43 -2.54 -12.78
C ASP A 91 -15.61 -3.90 -13.49
N PRO A 92 -15.87 -3.95 -14.81
CA PRO A 92 -16.05 -5.21 -15.53
C PRO A 92 -14.81 -6.13 -15.53
N ARG A 93 -13.64 -5.61 -15.13
CA ARG A 93 -12.40 -6.37 -14.96
C ARG A 93 -12.29 -7.03 -13.58
N LEU A 94 -13.08 -6.61 -12.59
CA LEU A 94 -13.13 -7.25 -11.27
C LEU A 94 -13.85 -8.59 -11.41
N ARG A 95 -13.08 -9.68 -11.34
CA ARG A 95 -13.59 -11.04 -11.40
C ARG A 95 -14.07 -11.50 -10.01
N PRO A 96 -15.15 -12.31 -9.92
CA PRO A 96 -15.58 -12.91 -8.66
C PRO A 96 -14.46 -13.65 -7.92
N GLU A 97 -13.58 -14.33 -8.66
CA GLU A 97 -12.43 -15.06 -8.14
C GLU A 97 -11.34 -14.17 -7.53
N TYR A 98 -11.42 -12.84 -7.71
CA TYR A 98 -10.52 -11.91 -7.02
C TYR A 98 -10.99 -11.58 -5.60
N LEU A 99 -12.22 -11.92 -5.25
CA LEU A 99 -12.80 -11.65 -3.95
C LEU A 99 -12.54 -12.80 -3.00
N ASP A 100 -12.53 -12.50 -1.70
CA ASP A 100 -12.45 -13.52 -0.66
C ASP A 100 -13.84 -14.18 -0.49
N PRO A 101 -13.99 -15.50 -0.77
CA PRO A 101 -15.26 -16.20 -0.57
C PRO A 101 -15.64 -16.32 0.91
N ASP A 102 -14.67 -16.19 1.83
CA ASP A 102 -14.86 -16.35 3.27
C ASP A 102 -14.98 -14.98 3.99
N LEU A 103 -15.22 -13.90 3.23
CA LEU A 103 -15.37 -12.55 3.79
C LEU A 103 -16.55 -12.48 4.76
N ILE A 104 -16.24 -12.21 6.03
CA ILE A 104 -17.24 -12.01 7.07
C ILE A 104 -17.95 -10.66 6.87
N ILE A 105 -19.28 -10.68 6.81
CA ILE A 105 -20.13 -9.49 6.71
C ILE A 105 -21.35 -9.60 7.62
N ASP A 106 -21.92 -8.46 7.99
CA ASP A 106 -23.27 -8.40 8.55
C ASP A 106 -24.32 -8.37 7.43
N GLU A 107 -24.95 -9.52 7.16
CA GLU A 107 -25.94 -9.68 6.08
C GLU A 107 -27.18 -8.80 6.26
N ALA A 108 -27.58 -8.51 7.50
CA ALA A 108 -28.73 -7.65 7.76
C ALA A 108 -28.41 -6.19 7.40
N ILE A 109 -27.20 -5.73 7.74
CA ILE A 109 -26.72 -4.39 7.35
C ILE A 109 -26.54 -4.32 5.83
N LYS A 110 -25.96 -5.35 5.20
CA LYS A 110 -25.84 -5.41 3.74
C LYS A 110 -27.20 -5.25 3.05
N ALA A 111 -28.22 -5.98 3.52
CA ALA A 111 -29.57 -5.89 2.96
C ALA A 111 -30.16 -4.48 3.08
N GLN A 112 -29.99 -3.83 4.24
CA GLN A 112 -30.44 -2.45 4.45
C GLN A 112 -29.73 -1.45 3.52
N LEU A 113 -28.42 -1.62 3.31
CA LEU A 113 -27.65 -0.76 2.41
C LEU A 113 -28.10 -0.92 0.95
N ILE A 114 -28.39 -2.16 0.52
CA ILE A 114 -28.93 -2.43 -0.83
C ILE A 114 -30.34 -1.83 -0.99
N GLU A 115 -31.22 -2.00 0.00
CA GLU A 115 -32.55 -1.38 0.00
C GLU A 115 -32.45 0.15 -0.08
N GLY A 116 -31.45 0.73 0.58
CA GLY A 116 -31.11 2.16 0.50
C GLY A 116 -30.51 2.62 -0.83
N GLY A 117 -30.33 1.72 -1.81
CA GLY A 117 -29.88 2.03 -3.17
C GLY A 117 -28.39 1.87 -3.42
N MET A 118 -27.63 1.29 -2.47
CA MET A 118 -26.23 0.96 -2.67
C MET A 118 -26.08 -0.28 -3.57
N ASP A 119 -25.06 -0.31 -4.43
CA ASP A 119 -24.75 -1.53 -5.18
C ASP A 119 -24.19 -2.64 -4.26
N ASP A 120 -24.30 -3.88 -4.69
CA ASP A 120 -23.93 -5.06 -3.91
C ASP A 120 -22.45 -5.07 -3.47
N ARG A 121 -21.52 -4.52 -4.27
CA ARG A 121 -20.09 -4.52 -3.93
C ARG A 121 -19.80 -3.50 -2.83
N LEU A 122 -20.30 -2.28 -2.99
CA LEU A 122 -20.13 -1.25 -1.98
C LEU A 122 -20.88 -1.58 -0.68
N ALA A 123 -22.07 -2.18 -0.77
CA ALA A 123 -22.83 -2.66 0.38
C ALA A 123 -22.08 -3.75 1.14
N THR A 124 -21.44 -4.69 0.43
CA THR A 124 -20.58 -5.72 1.04
C THR A 124 -19.39 -5.10 1.78
N HIS A 125 -18.75 -4.07 1.22
CA HIS A 125 -17.64 -3.37 1.88
C HIS A 125 -18.06 -2.76 3.21
N PHE A 126 -19.15 -1.97 3.23
CA PHE A 126 -19.60 -1.37 4.49
C PHE A 126 -20.13 -2.42 5.46
N ALA A 127 -20.89 -3.42 5.01
CA ALA A 127 -21.32 -4.52 5.86
C ALA A 127 -20.16 -5.27 6.55
N HIS A 128 -18.99 -5.35 5.90
CA HIS A 128 -17.76 -5.84 6.54
C HIS A 128 -17.22 -4.88 7.61
N LEU A 129 -17.22 -3.56 7.38
CA LEU A 129 -16.73 -2.59 8.38
C LEU A 129 -17.59 -2.60 9.65
N PHE A 130 -18.88 -2.85 9.51
CA PHE A 130 -19.88 -2.86 10.58
C PHE A 130 -19.92 -4.16 11.38
N ILE A 131 -19.04 -5.14 11.11
CA ILE A 131 -18.85 -6.29 12.02
C ILE A 131 -18.12 -5.88 13.32
N ARG A 132 -17.66 -4.63 13.39
CA ARG A 132 -16.91 -4.07 14.52
C ARG A 132 -17.80 -3.25 15.42
N ASP A 133 -17.54 -3.36 16.71
CA ASP A 133 -18.12 -2.46 17.69
C ASP A 133 -17.46 -1.06 17.63
N PRO A 134 -18.21 0.00 18.00
CA PRO A 134 -17.65 1.33 18.20
C PRO A 134 -16.76 1.35 19.45
N ILE A 135 -15.54 1.91 19.34
CA ILE A 135 -14.58 1.94 20.46
C ILE A 135 -14.72 3.22 21.30
N VAL A 136 -15.08 4.34 20.66
CA VAL A 136 -15.12 5.66 21.32
C VAL A 136 -16.40 6.37 20.92
N ILE A 137 -17.33 6.53 21.86
CA ILE A 137 -18.55 7.33 21.66
C ILE A 137 -18.62 8.39 22.76
N PHE A 138 -18.88 9.65 22.38
CA PHE A 138 -19.13 10.70 23.36
C PHE A 138 -20.57 10.65 23.87
N SER A 139 -20.77 10.97 25.15
CA SER A 139 -22.08 10.86 25.81
C SER A 139 -23.13 11.77 25.20
N GLU A 140 -22.68 12.88 24.61
CA GLU A 140 -23.47 13.89 23.93
C GLU A 140 -24.10 13.33 22.65
N ASP A 141 -23.34 12.54 21.89
CA ASP A 141 -23.78 11.93 20.63
C ASP A 141 -24.84 10.84 20.84
N LEU A 142 -25.05 10.38 22.08
CA LEU A 142 -26.08 9.40 22.44
C LEU A 142 -27.42 10.02 22.82
N LYS A 143 -27.48 11.34 23.03
CA LYS A 143 -28.70 12.01 23.52
C LYS A 143 -29.72 12.22 22.40
N GLU A 144 -29.26 12.60 21.21
CA GLU A 144 -30.11 12.92 20.05
C GLU A 144 -29.44 12.42 18.76
N LEU A 145 -30.21 11.76 17.91
CA LEU A 145 -29.75 11.32 16.59
C LEU A 145 -29.90 12.48 15.57
N ASP A 146 -28.79 13.10 15.20
CA ASP A 146 -28.76 14.13 14.15
C ASP A 146 -28.49 13.48 12.78
N LEU A 147 -29.54 13.37 11.96
CA LEU A 147 -29.47 12.77 10.62
C LEU A 147 -28.69 13.62 9.60
N ASN A 148 -28.31 14.86 9.95
CA ASN A 148 -27.47 15.71 9.09
C ASN A 148 -25.98 15.58 9.42
N LYS A 149 -25.62 14.78 10.44
CA LYS A 149 -24.23 14.52 10.82
C LYS A 149 -23.79 13.12 10.44
N THR A 150 -22.49 12.95 10.34
CA THR A 150 -21.85 11.66 10.00
C THR A 150 -21.13 11.03 11.18
N ASP A 151 -21.26 11.57 12.40
CA ASP A 151 -20.45 11.19 13.56
C ASP A 151 -20.58 9.70 13.90
N HIS A 152 -21.80 9.15 13.88
CA HIS A 152 -22.02 7.71 14.11
C HIS A 152 -21.43 6.83 13.01
N PHE A 153 -21.51 7.27 11.75
CA PHE A 153 -20.86 6.56 10.64
C PHE A 153 -19.34 6.61 10.76
N GLU A 154 -18.79 7.79 11.06
CA GLU A 154 -17.35 7.99 11.25
C GLU A 154 -16.82 7.24 12.46
N ASN A 155 -17.64 6.94 13.46
CA ASN A 155 -17.24 6.09 14.59
C ASN A 155 -16.72 4.72 14.11
N ILE A 156 -17.44 4.09 13.19
CA ILE A 156 -17.07 2.80 12.60
C ILE A 156 -16.04 2.98 11.48
N GLN A 157 -16.27 3.91 10.56
CA GLN A 157 -15.39 4.12 9.41
C GLN A 157 -13.97 4.56 9.82
N SER A 158 -13.85 5.52 10.74
CA SER A 158 -12.57 6.06 11.15
C SER A 158 -11.73 5.07 11.96
N THR A 159 -12.38 4.08 12.60
CA THR A 159 -11.75 3.04 13.43
C THR A 159 -11.59 1.69 12.73
N ASN A 160 -11.93 1.61 11.45
CA ASN A 160 -11.46 0.55 10.55
C ASN A 160 -10.24 1.08 9.78
N TRP A 161 -9.04 0.69 10.21
CA TRP A 161 -7.78 1.22 9.68
C TRP A 161 -7.15 0.26 8.67
N GLN A 162 -7.60 0.38 7.43
CA GLN A 162 -7.05 -0.39 6.32
C GLN A 162 -5.88 0.30 5.60
N HIS A 163 -5.16 -0.42 4.71
CA HIS A 163 -4.07 0.18 3.92
C HIS A 163 -4.61 1.11 2.83
N MET A 164 -5.82 0.86 2.33
CA MET A 164 -6.63 1.81 1.57
C MET A 164 -7.84 2.22 2.39
N ARG A 165 -8.23 3.50 2.34
CA ARG A 165 -9.51 3.96 2.89
C ARG A 165 -10.32 4.66 1.82
N PHE A 166 -11.56 4.22 1.64
CA PHE A 166 -12.54 4.91 0.81
C PHE A 166 -13.27 5.94 1.67
N LYS A 167 -13.21 7.23 1.31
CA LYS A 167 -13.77 8.32 2.13
C LYS A 167 -14.95 8.96 1.40
N PRO A 168 -16.19 8.76 1.90
CA PRO A 168 -17.36 9.49 1.42
C PRO A 168 -17.17 11.02 1.55
N PRO A 169 -17.93 11.81 0.77
CA PRO A 169 -18.04 13.24 1.02
C PRO A 169 -18.63 13.50 2.41
N PRO A 170 -18.24 14.61 3.08
CA PRO A 170 -18.93 15.09 4.28
C PRO A 170 -20.38 15.48 3.96
N ALA A 171 -21.22 15.61 4.98
CA ALA A 171 -22.64 15.98 4.82
C ALA A 171 -22.86 17.31 4.06
N ASP A 172 -21.92 18.25 4.19
CA ASP A 172 -21.96 19.54 3.48
C ASP A 172 -21.49 19.47 2.02
N ASN A 173 -21.05 18.30 1.54
CA ASN A 173 -20.51 18.05 0.20
C ASN A 173 -19.37 19.01 -0.21
N SER A 174 -18.63 19.55 0.76
CA SER A 174 -17.51 20.48 0.51
C SER A 174 -16.35 19.85 -0.27
N ILE A 175 -16.25 18.51 -0.27
CA ILE A 175 -15.25 17.75 -1.02
C ILE A 175 -15.85 16.43 -1.51
N GLY A 176 -15.40 15.94 -2.68
CA GLY A 176 -15.90 14.70 -3.26
C GLY A 176 -15.40 13.40 -2.60
N TRP A 177 -15.68 12.28 -3.26
CA TRP A 177 -15.18 10.96 -2.90
C TRP A 177 -13.66 10.90 -2.98
N ARG A 178 -13.02 10.36 -1.94
CA ARG A 178 -11.57 10.29 -1.85
C ARG A 178 -11.09 8.88 -1.55
N VAL A 179 -9.84 8.63 -1.91
CA VAL A 179 -9.12 7.41 -1.59
C VAL A 179 -7.87 7.82 -0.82
N GLU A 180 -7.62 7.18 0.31
CA GLU A 180 -6.44 7.40 1.14
C GLU A 180 -5.52 6.19 1.01
N PHE A 181 -4.27 6.42 0.59
CA PHE A 181 -3.21 5.40 0.52
C PHE A 181 -2.34 5.49 1.78
N ARG A 182 -2.41 4.49 2.66
CA ARG A 182 -1.92 4.54 4.04
C ARG A 182 -0.70 3.66 4.42
N PRO A 183 -0.17 2.74 3.59
CA PRO A 183 0.82 1.76 4.06
C PRO A 183 2.23 2.32 4.23
N MET A 184 2.62 3.36 3.47
CA MET A 184 4.00 3.86 3.46
C MET A 184 4.49 4.27 4.85
N GLU A 185 5.75 3.98 5.15
CA GLU A 185 6.42 4.47 6.34
C GLU A 185 6.88 5.92 6.12
N ILE A 186 7.04 6.67 7.20
CA ILE A 186 7.63 8.00 7.12
C ILE A 186 9.14 7.89 6.87
N GLN A 187 9.67 8.76 6.02
CA GLN A 187 11.09 8.82 5.67
C GLN A 187 11.81 9.89 6.49
N ILE A 188 13.15 9.84 6.50
CA ILE A 188 14.00 10.71 7.33
C ILE A 188 13.95 12.17 6.84
N THR A 189 13.88 12.38 5.52
CA THR A 189 13.90 13.71 4.90
C THR A 189 12.57 14.10 4.26
N ASP A 190 12.29 15.39 4.20
CA ASP A 190 11.16 15.96 3.44
C ASP A 190 11.30 15.63 1.96
N PHE A 191 12.51 15.61 1.41
CA PHE A 191 12.79 15.19 0.04
C PHE A 191 12.31 13.76 -0.26
N GLU A 192 12.66 12.79 0.60
CA GLU A 192 12.21 11.40 0.43
C GLU A 192 10.69 11.29 0.56
N ASN A 193 10.09 11.96 1.55
CA ASN A 193 8.64 11.97 1.75
C ASN A 193 7.89 12.60 0.55
N ALA A 194 8.42 13.68 -0.01
CA ALA A 194 7.91 14.29 -1.22
C ALA A 194 8.03 13.35 -2.43
N ALA A 195 9.15 12.65 -2.58
CA ALA A 195 9.36 11.71 -3.68
C ALA A 195 8.29 10.62 -3.74
N PHE A 196 8.01 9.95 -2.61
CA PHE A 196 6.97 8.92 -2.55
C PHE A 196 5.56 9.48 -2.68
N THR A 197 5.30 10.70 -2.17
CA THR A 197 4.01 11.39 -2.33
C THR A 197 3.73 11.73 -3.79
N VAL A 198 4.72 12.32 -4.49
CA VAL A 198 4.63 12.63 -5.91
C VAL A 198 4.49 11.34 -6.73
N PHE A 199 5.24 10.30 -6.38
CA PHE A 199 5.18 9.02 -7.06
C PHE A 199 3.78 8.41 -7.02
N ILE A 200 3.15 8.31 -5.84
CA ILE A 200 1.79 7.73 -5.77
C ILE A 200 0.77 8.58 -6.54
N VAL A 201 0.92 9.91 -6.54
CA VAL A 201 0.09 10.80 -7.36
C VAL A 201 0.28 10.51 -8.85
N LEU A 202 1.53 10.41 -9.34
CA LEU A 202 1.83 10.08 -10.73
C LEU A 202 1.28 8.70 -11.11
N ILE A 203 1.40 7.71 -10.24
CA ILE A 203 0.81 6.38 -10.46
C ILE A 203 -0.71 6.47 -10.62
N THR A 204 -1.42 7.29 -9.83
CA THR A 204 -2.86 7.48 -10.05
C THR A 204 -3.17 8.07 -11.44
N ARG A 205 -2.32 8.97 -11.95
CA ARG A 205 -2.46 9.54 -13.30
C ARG A 205 -2.21 8.50 -14.37
N VAL A 206 -1.14 7.72 -14.23
CA VAL A 206 -0.79 6.61 -15.14
C VAL A 206 -1.92 5.58 -15.22
N ILE A 207 -2.47 5.15 -14.07
CA ILE A 207 -3.59 4.19 -14.02
C ILE A 207 -4.77 4.70 -14.84
N LEU A 208 -5.13 5.98 -14.69
CA LEU A 208 -6.26 6.58 -15.40
C LEU A 208 -5.95 6.80 -16.89
N SER A 209 -4.76 7.29 -17.22
CA SER A 209 -4.37 7.65 -18.58
C SER A 209 -4.15 6.45 -19.48
N PHE A 210 -3.62 5.35 -18.92
CA PHE A 210 -3.38 4.12 -19.67
C PHE A 210 -4.43 3.04 -19.43
N ASP A 211 -5.47 3.35 -18.65
CA ASP A 211 -6.54 2.42 -18.27
C ASP A 211 -5.98 1.09 -17.73
N LEU A 212 -5.03 1.20 -16.80
CA LEU A 212 -4.33 0.03 -16.25
C LEU A 212 -5.24 -0.80 -15.34
N ASN A 213 -4.98 -2.12 -15.35
CA ASN A 213 -5.63 -3.10 -14.49
C ASN A 213 -4.59 -3.76 -13.56
N PHE A 214 -4.70 -3.51 -12.27
CA PHE A 214 -3.84 -4.15 -11.27
C PHE A 214 -4.53 -5.23 -10.43
N TYR A 215 -5.80 -5.57 -10.72
CA TYR A 215 -6.49 -6.61 -9.95
C TYR A 215 -5.71 -7.92 -9.93
N ILE A 216 -5.61 -8.45 -8.71
CA ILE A 216 -5.21 -9.81 -8.36
C ILE A 216 -6.17 -10.28 -7.25
N PRO A 217 -6.23 -11.57 -6.89
CA PRO A 217 -7.05 -11.98 -5.75
C PRO A 217 -6.66 -11.25 -4.47
N ILE A 218 -7.65 -10.72 -3.74
CA ILE A 218 -7.42 -9.90 -2.54
C ILE A 218 -6.65 -10.67 -1.46
N VAL A 219 -6.85 -11.99 -1.38
CA VAL A 219 -6.08 -12.89 -0.51
C VAL A 219 -4.58 -12.93 -0.85
N LYS A 220 -4.19 -12.63 -2.09
CA LYS A 220 -2.78 -12.47 -2.49
C LYS A 220 -2.23 -11.10 -2.10
N VAL A 221 -3.07 -10.06 -2.05
CA VAL A 221 -2.69 -8.77 -1.45
C VAL A 221 -2.44 -8.94 0.05
N ASP A 222 -3.27 -9.73 0.74
CA ASP A 222 -3.08 -10.08 2.15
C ASP A 222 -1.77 -10.86 2.37
N ALA A 223 -1.50 -11.89 1.56
CA ALA A 223 -0.23 -12.61 1.61
C ALA A 223 0.98 -11.69 1.38
N ASN A 224 0.88 -10.78 0.42
CA ASN A 224 1.92 -9.79 0.16
C ASN A 224 2.14 -8.85 1.36
N MET A 225 1.10 -8.48 2.10
CA MET A 225 1.26 -7.65 3.31
C MET A 225 2.08 -8.38 4.37
N GLU A 226 1.90 -9.68 4.54
CA GLU A 226 2.75 -10.48 5.43
C GLU A 226 4.19 -10.56 4.91
N THR A 227 4.39 -10.82 3.62
CA THR A 227 5.72 -10.82 2.98
C THR A 227 6.47 -9.51 3.18
N ALA A 228 5.78 -8.36 3.12
CA ALA A 228 6.38 -7.03 3.27
C ALA A 228 7.03 -6.78 4.64
N HIS A 229 6.73 -7.63 5.65
CA HIS A 229 7.33 -7.50 6.97
C HIS A 229 8.73 -8.06 7.10
N ALA A 230 9.14 -8.98 6.22
CA ALA A 230 10.44 -9.62 6.35
C ALA A 230 11.58 -8.59 6.34
N ARG A 231 12.64 -8.87 7.10
CA ARG A 231 13.86 -8.04 7.05
C ARG A 231 14.42 -8.08 5.63
N ASP A 232 14.78 -6.90 5.10
CA ASP A 232 15.25 -6.70 3.73
C ASP A 232 14.24 -7.19 2.65
N ALA A 233 12.93 -7.21 2.95
CA ALA A 233 11.89 -7.69 2.01
C ALA A 233 11.96 -7.01 0.64
N VAL A 234 12.32 -5.73 0.60
CA VAL A 234 12.50 -4.97 -0.65
C VAL A 234 13.52 -5.60 -1.61
N LEU A 235 14.54 -6.30 -1.09
CA LEU A 235 15.60 -6.93 -1.89
C LEU A 235 15.49 -8.44 -1.98
N GLN A 236 14.97 -9.10 -0.94
CA GLN A 236 15.01 -10.56 -0.80
C GLN A 236 13.70 -11.26 -1.16
N GLU A 237 12.57 -10.57 -1.01
CA GLU A 237 11.26 -11.18 -1.16
C GLU A 237 10.65 -10.92 -2.54
N LYS A 238 9.66 -11.75 -2.88
CA LYS A 238 8.84 -11.58 -4.07
C LYS A 238 7.37 -11.48 -3.71
N PHE A 239 6.65 -10.69 -4.49
CA PHE A 239 5.26 -10.33 -4.25
C PHE A 239 4.40 -10.76 -5.42
N TYR A 240 3.20 -11.27 -5.14
CA TYR A 240 2.21 -11.54 -6.17
C TYR A 240 1.81 -10.23 -6.84
N PHE A 241 2.02 -10.10 -8.14
CA PHE A 241 1.71 -8.90 -8.88
C PHE A 241 1.20 -9.22 -10.29
N ARG A 242 0.40 -8.31 -10.84
CA ARG A 242 -0.20 -8.46 -12.17
C ARG A 242 0.90 -8.58 -13.24
N LYS A 243 0.84 -9.64 -14.06
CA LYS A 243 1.78 -9.86 -15.17
C LYS A 243 1.69 -8.77 -16.23
N ASN A 244 0.49 -8.53 -16.73
CA ASN A 244 0.23 -7.52 -17.75
C ASN A 244 -0.81 -6.51 -17.23
N PRO A 245 -0.42 -5.25 -16.99
CA PRO A 245 -1.32 -4.23 -16.50
C PRO A 245 -2.19 -3.60 -17.60
N PHE A 246 -1.89 -3.84 -18.88
CA PHE A 246 -2.66 -3.26 -19.99
C PHE A 246 -3.93 -4.06 -20.26
N THR A 247 -4.99 -3.35 -20.63
CA THR A 247 -6.25 -3.99 -21.03
C THR A 247 -6.10 -4.69 -22.38
N SER A 248 -6.52 -5.96 -22.43
CA SER A 248 -6.60 -6.70 -23.68
C SER A 248 -7.59 -6.02 -24.62
N ARG A 249 -7.11 -5.32 -25.64
CA ARG A 249 -7.96 -4.86 -26.73
C ARG A 249 -8.36 -6.08 -27.55
N PRO A 250 -9.66 -6.27 -27.87
CA PRO A 250 -10.02 -7.30 -28.83
C PRO A 250 -9.26 -7.04 -30.13
N PRO A 251 -8.73 -8.09 -30.80
CA PRO A 251 -8.01 -7.92 -32.04
C PRO A 251 -8.92 -7.16 -33.02
N ARG A 252 -8.41 -6.07 -33.59
CA ARG A 252 -9.06 -5.44 -34.74
C ARG A 252 -9.15 -6.53 -35.80
N ASN A 253 -10.37 -6.92 -36.17
CA ASN A 253 -10.59 -7.74 -37.37
C ASN A 253 -10.01 -6.99 -38.57
N SER A 254 -8.76 -7.29 -38.92
CA SER A 254 -8.12 -6.88 -40.16
C SER A 254 -8.75 -7.70 -41.29
N GLY A 255 -9.96 -7.31 -41.70
CA GLY A 255 -10.73 -8.07 -42.69
C GLY A 255 -11.95 -7.37 -43.28
N GLN A 256 -12.14 -6.06 -43.08
CA GLN A 256 -13.19 -5.32 -43.80
C GLN A 256 -12.61 -4.11 -44.52
N SER A 257 -12.66 -4.22 -45.84
CA SER A 257 -12.31 -3.25 -46.87
C SER A 257 -12.86 -1.86 -46.55
N ALA A 258 -12.00 -0.84 -46.71
CA ALA A 258 -12.38 0.56 -46.60
C ALA A 258 -13.49 0.91 -47.63
N GLY A 259 -14.68 1.22 -47.15
CA GLY A 259 -15.69 2.00 -47.88
C GLY A 259 -15.53 3.49 -47.56
N PRO A 260 -15.80 4.41 -48.50
CA PRO A 260 -15.49 5.82 -48.30
C PRO A 260 -16.51 6.51 -47.38
N SER A 261 -15.96 7.12 -46.33
CA SER A 261 -16.35 8.31 -45.56
C SER A 261 -17.85 8.68 -45.43
N GLY A 262 -18.29 8.85 -44.19
CA GLY A 262 -19.42 9.71 -43.85
C GLY A 262 -19.87 9.53 -42.39
N THR A 263 -19.69 10.57 -41.57
CA THR A 263 -20.08 10.73 -40.16
C THR A 263 -19.10 10.21 -39.08
N ASN A 264 -18.32 11.14 -38.54
CA ASN A 264 -17.60 11.01 -37.26
C ASN A 264 -18.62 11.01 -36.11
N THR A 265 -19.22 9.87 -35.83
CA THR A 265 -19.81 9.61 -34.51
C THR A 265 -18.68 9.24 -33.56
N PRO A 266 -18.47 9.95 -32.44
CA PRO A 266 -17.45 9.57 -31.47
C PRO A 266 -17.77 8.14 -30.98
N ASN A 267 -16.77 7.26 -31.09
CA ASN A 267 -16.89 5.87 -30.71
C ASN A 267 -17.25 5.80 -29.22
N VAL A 268 -18.46 5.33 -28.92
CA VAL A 268 -18.98 5.14 -27.56
C VAL A 268 -18.00 4.25 -26.81
N PHE A 269 -17.51 4.73 -25.67
CA PHE A 269 -16.64 4.05 -24.71
C PHE A 269 -16.73 2.52 -24.80
N SER A 270 -15.79 1.90 -25.52
CA SER A 270 -15.66 0.44 -25.54
C SER A 270 -15.23 0.03 -24.14
N ARG A 271 -16.18 -0.48 -23.33
CA ARG A 271 -15.89 -1.05 -22.02
C ARG A 271 -14.71 -2.02 -22.13
N PRO A 272 -13.75 -2.01 -21.20
CA PRO A 272 -12.69 -3.01 -21.17
C PRO A 272 -13.31 -4.41 -21.15
N ALA A 273 -12.80 -5.32 -21.97
CA ALA A 273 -13.26 -6.70 -21.96
C ALA A 273 -12.92 -7.36 -20.61
N THR A 274 -13.84 -8.16 -20.08
CA THR A 274 -13.56 -9.02 -18.92
C THR A 274 -12.44 -10.00 -19.30
N PRO A 275 -11.38 -10.13 -18.49
CA PRO A 275 -10.34 -11.13 -18.74
C PRO A 275 -10.93 -12.54 -18.82
N THR A 276 -10.49 -13.33 -19.80
CA THR A 276 -10.94 -14.71 -19.99
C THR A 276 -9.78 -15.68 -19.76
N GLY A 277 -9.99 -16.74 -18.97
CA GLY A 277 -8.99 -17.77 -18.68
C GLY A 277 -8.77 -17.99 -17.16
N PRO A 278 -7.81 -18.86 -16.78
CA PRO A 278 -7.46 -19.09 -15.38
C PRO A 278 -6.93 -17.82 -14.70
N VAL A 279 -7.42 -17.51 -13.50
CA VAL A 279 -7.03 -16.33 -12.71
C VAL A 279 -5.55 -16.35 -12.36
N GLU A 280 -5.03 -17.53 -12.07
CA GLU A 280 -3.65 -17.80 -11.69
C GLU A 280 -2.67 -17.47 -12.81
N ALA A 281 -3.12 -17.43 -14.06
CA ALA A 281 -2.31 -17.02 -15.20
C ALA A 281 -2.13 -15.49 -15.31
N GLU A 282 -2.88 -14.70 -14.54
CA GLU A 282 -2.88 -13.23 -14.64
C GLU A 282 -1.86 -12.53 -13.73
N TYR A 283 -1.29 -13.25 -12.75
CA TYR A 283 -0.33 -12.73 -11.80
C TYR A 283 0.84 -13.69 -11.57
N ARG A 284 1.98 -13.17 -11.08
CA ARG A 284 3.14 -13.98 -10.67
C ARG A 284 3.89 -13.30 -9.54
N LEU A 285 4.85 -14.02 -8.97
CA LEU A 285 5.81 -13.44 -8.04
C LEU A 285 6.82 -12.56 -8.79
N MET A 286 6.98 -11.32 -8.34
CA MET A 286 7.94 -10.34 -8.84
C MET A 286 8.71 -9.72 -7.66
N SER A 287 9.98 -9.37 -7.85
CA SER A 287 10.72 -8.58 -6.85
C SER A 287 10.24 -7.12 -6.86
N VAL A 288 10.52 -6.36 -5.79
CA VAL A 288 10.21 -4.91 -5.80
C VAL A 288 10.98 -4.20 -6.91
N ASN A 289 12.23 -4.59 -7.18
CA ASN A 289 13.01 -4.05 -8.31
C ASN A 289 12.28 -4.25 -9.65
N GLU A 290 11.77 -5.45 -9.90
CA GLU A 290 11.03 -5.76 -11.12
C GLU A 290 9.73 -4.96 -11.22
N ILE A 291 8.96 -4.85 -10.13
CA ILE A 291 7.71 -4.07 -10.12
C ILE A 291 7.99 -2.58 -10.34
N ILE A 292 9.00 -2.02 -9.69
CA ILE A 292 9.27 -0.58 -9.76
C ILE A 292 9.97 -0.21 -11.07
N ASN A 293 10.99 -0.97 -11.47
CA ASN A 293 11.88 -0.60 -12.57
C ASN A 293 11.64 -1.38 -13.87
N GLY A 294 10.89 -2.48 -13.83
CA GLY A 294 10.60 -3.35 -14.98
C GLY A 294 11.51 -4.58 -15.05
N THR A 295 11.04 -5.60 -15.76
CA THR A 295 11.74 -6.89 -15.93
C THR A 295 13.12 -6.72 -16.58
N GLU A 296 13.20 -5.89 -17.63
CA GLU A 296 14.46 -5.61 -18.35
C GLU A 296 15.48 -4.93 -17.42
N TYR A 297 15.07 -3.89 -16.69
CA TYR A 297 15.96 -3.21 -15.74
C TYR A 297 16.41 -4.14 -14.61
N ALA A 298 15.50 -4.99 -14.12
CA ALA A 298 15.82 -5.94 -13.06
C ALA A 298 16.70 -7.12 -13.54
N GLY A 299 17.00 -7.23 -14.83
CA GLY A 299 17.81 -8.31 -15.40
C GLY A 299 17.16 -9.69 -15.24
N VAL A 300 15.83 -9.75 -15.21
CA VAL A 300 15.09 -11.00 -15.06
C VAL A 300 14.79 -11.56 -16.45
N GLU A 301 15.27 -12.77 -16.73
CA GLU A 301 14.91 -13.49 -17.95
C GLU A 301 13.47 -14.02 -17.84
N THR A 302 12.63 -13.70 -18.82
CA THR A 302 11.24 -14.17 -18.91
C THR A 302 10.96 -14.78 -20.27
N GLU A 303 9.98 -15.68 -20.34
CA GLU A 303 9.44 -16.15 -21.61
C GLU A 303 8.81 -14.98 -22.41
N ASP A 304 8.72 -15.13 -23.73
CA ASP A 304 8.15 -14.13 -24.63
C ASP A 304 6.74 -13.71 -24.17
N GLY A 305 6.57 -12.42 -23.86
CA GLY A 305 5.30 -11.84 -23.45
C GLY A 305 5.01 -11.81 -21.94
N ASP A 306 5.92 -12.26 -21.07
CA ASP A 306 5.79 -12.17 -19.59
C ASP A 306 6.63 -11.03 -18.97
N SER A 307 7.17 -10.13 -19.81
CA SER A 307 7.91 -8.95 -19.37
C SER A 307 6.99 -7.90 -18.76
N PHE A 308 7.29 -7.47 -17.54
CA PHE A 308 6.59 -6.39 -16.85
C PHE A 308 7.27 -5.05 -17.16
N PRO A 309 6.51 -4.00 -17.56
CA PRO A 309 7.09 -2.73 -17.99
C PRO A 309 7.79 -1.95 -16.87
N GLY A 310 7.38 -2.13 -15.62
CA GLY A 310 7.86 -1.32 -14.48
C GLY A 310 6.99 -0.09 -14.24
N LEU A 311 6.74 0.23 -12.96
CA LEU A 311 5.94 1.39 -12.58
C LEU A 311 6.62 2.73 -12.92
N ILE A 312 7.94 2.84 -12.75
CA ILE A 312 8.68 4.06 -13.11
C ILE A 312 8.70 4.27 -14.64
N PRO A 313 9.02 3.27 -15.48
CA PRO A 313 8.90 3.42 -16.94
C PRO A 313 7.49 3.83 -17.40
N LEU A 314 6.43 3.32 -16.76
CA LEU A 314 5.06 3.76 -17.04
C LEU A 314 4.84 5.23 -16.65
N VAL A 315 5.37 5.69 -15.52
CA VAL A 315 5.33 7.10 -15.12
C VAL A 315 6.10 7.98 -16.10
N GLU A 316 7.29 7.56 -16.52
CA GLU A 316 8.10 8.29 -17.51
C GLU A 316 7.35 8.42 -18.85
N SER A 317 6.75 7.33 -19.33
CA SER A 317 5.92 7.33 -20.54
C SER A 317 4.71 8.27 -20.43
N TYR A 318 4.07 8.33 -19.26
CA TYR A 318 2.99 9.28 -19.02
C TYR A 318 3.49 10.72 -19.05
N LEU A 319 4.60 11.02 -18.37
CA LEU A 319 5.20 12.36 -18.34
C LEU A 319 5.62 12.84 -19.73
N ASP A 320 6.09 11.93 -20.60
CA ASP A 320 6.45 12.26 -21.98
C ASP A 320 5.20 12.51 -22.86
N SER A 321 4.03 12.02 -22.44
CA SER A 321 2.75 12.24 -23.15
C SER A 321 2.04 13.53 -22.75
N VAL A 322 2.48 14.19 -21.68
CA VAL A 322 1.91 15.45 -21.18
C VAL A 322 2.92 16.59 -21.32
N ASN A 323 2.42 17.82 -21.50
CA ASN A 323 3.29 18.98 -21.63
C ASN A 323 3.79 19.43 -20.24
N VAL A 324 4.94 18.90 -19.81
CA VAL A 324 5.63 19.25 -18.56
C VAL A 324 6.87 20.06 -18.92
N ASP A 325 7.10 21.18 -18.24
CA ASP A 325 8.29 21.98 -18.47
C ASP A 325 9.57 21.24 -18.03
N VAL A 326 10.70 21.62 -18.62
CA VAL A 326 11.98 20.92 -18.43
C VAL A 326 12.42 20.92 -16.96
N GLN A 327 12.19 22.03 -16.24
CA GLN A 327 12.61 22.14 -14.84
C GLN A 327 11.81 21.17 -13.97
N THR A 328 10.49 21.18 -14.09
CA THR A 328 9.61 20.23 -13.38
C THR A 328 9.94 18.78 -13.75
N ARG A 329 10.23 18.50 -15.03
CA ARG A 329 10.62 17.13 -15.47
C ARG A 329 11.92 16.66 -14.81
N CYS A 330 12.92 17.54 -14.69
CA CYS A 330 14.19 17.24 -14.02
C CYS A 330 14.00 17.00 -12.51
N GLU A 331 13.16 17.79 -11.84
CA GLU A 331 12.84 17.60 -10.42
C GLU A 331 12.13 16.26 -10.19
N ILE A 332 11.12 15.94 -11.00
CA ILE A 332 10.44 14.64 -10.93
C ILE A 332 11.40 13.49 -11.21
N SER A 333 12.30 13.62 -12.19
CA SER A 333 13.32 12.60 -12.47
C SER A 333 14.17 12.31 -11.24
N THR A 334 14.53 13.34 -10.48
CA THR A 334 15.33 13.20 -9.25
C THR A 334 14.57 12.40 -8.18
N TYR A 335 13.25 12.60 -8.05
CA TYR A 335 12.41 11.78 -7.18
C TYR A 335 12.30 10.33 -7.65
N LEU A 336 12.12 10.11 -8.95
CA LEU A 336 12.04 8.75 -9.52
C LEU A 336 13.36 8.00 -9.35
N ASP A 337 14.51 8.66 -9.50
CA ASP A 337 15.82 8.06 -9.31
C ASP A 337 16.03 7.55 -7.88
N LEU A 338 15.57 8.29 -6.86
CA LEU A 338 15.62 7.81 -5.47
C LEU A 338 14.86 6.49 -5.31
N ILE A 339 13.64 6.42 -5.86
CA ILE A 339 12.76 5.25 -5.76
C ILE A 339 13.35 4.08 -6.55
N ARG A 340 13.87 4.34 -7.76
CA ARG A 340 14.56 3.38 -8.62
C ARG A 340 15.75 2.74 -7.91
N GLN A 341 16.61 3.56 -7.31
CA GLN A 341 17.83 3.11 -6.63
C GLN A 341 17.54 2.37 -5.32
N ARG A 342 16.47 2.73 -4.60
CA ARG A 342 16.03 1.96 -3.42
C ARG A 342 15.46 0.60 -3.81
N ALA A 343 14.66 0.54 -4.87
CA ALA A 343 14.09 -0.71 -5.35
C ALA A 343 15.16 -1.68 -5.88
N SER A 344 16.24 -1.17 -6.49
CA SER A 344 17.36 -1.99 -6.98
C SER A 344 18.37 -2.38 -5.89
N GLY A 345 18.33 -1.74 -4.73
CA GLY A 345 19.31 -1.92 -3.65
C GLY A 345 20.61 -1.12 -3.83
N GLU A 346 20.70 -0.27 -4.85
CA GLU A 346 21.79 0.70 -4.97
C GLU A 346 21.80 1.65 -3.77
N LEU A 347 20.61 2.09 -3.34
CA LEU A 347 20.38 2.79 -2.08
C LEU A 347 19.64 1.90 -1.08
N TRP A 348 19.86 2.19 0.19
CA TRP A 348 19.24 1.54 1.32
C TRP A 348 17.90 2.17 1.66
N THR A 349 16.99 1.35 2.18
CA THR A 349 15.83 1.85 2.92
C THR A 349 16.28 2.48 4.23
N ALA A 350 15.42 3.32 4.84
CA ALA A 350 15.70 3.89 6.15
C ALA A 350 15.88 2.79 7.21
N ALA A 351 15.11 1.70 7.13
CA ALA A 351 15.27 0.56 8.03
C ALA A 351 16.65 -0.09 7.92
N LYS A 352 17.13 -0.33 6.69
CA LYS A 352 18.46 -0.88 6.47
C LYS A 352 19.56 0.06 6.97
N TRP A 353 19.45 1.36 6.69
CA TRP A 353 20.39 2.35 7.21
C TRP A 353 20.42 2.37 8.75
N ILE A 354 19.27 2.35 9.42
CA ILE A 354 19.20 2.29 10.90
C ILE A 354 19.88 1.01 11.42
N ARG A 355 19.67 -0.15 10.77
CA ARG A 355 20.33 -1.40 11.16
C ARG A 355 21.85 -1.32 11.04
N GLU A 356 22.35 -0.81 9.91
CA GLU A 356 23.79 -0.68 9.66
C GLU A 356 24.42 0.37 10.59
N PHE A 357 23.69 1.45 10.90
CA PHE A 357 24.11 2.45 11.89
C PHE A 357 24.27 1.80 13.27
N VAL A 358 23.29 1.02 13.73
CA VAL A 358 23.38 0.28 15.00
C VAL A 358 24.52 -0.74 14.96
N ALA A 359 24.61 -1.52 13.88
CA ALA A 359 25.59 -2.61 13.75
C ALA A 359 27.04 -2.11 13.75
N SER A 360 27.29 -0.92 13.21
CA SER A 360 28.62 -0.30 13.14
C SER A 360 28.95 0.58 14.37
N HIS A 361 28.00 0.80 15.27
CA HIS A 361 28.20 1.66 16.43
C HIS A 361 29.19 1.04 17.43
N PRO A 362 30.21 1.78 17.94
CA PRO A 362 31.22 1.23 18.85
C PRO A 362 30.69 0.57 20.12
N ASP A 363 29.58 1.09 20.66
CA ASP A 363 28.93 0.56 21.87
C ASP A 363 27.97 -0.61 21.60
N TYR A 364 27.76 -1.01 20.34
CA TYR A 364 26.88 -2.13 20.01
C TYR A 364 27.58 -3.47 20.25
N LYS A 365 26.93 -4.37 20.98
CA LYS A 365 27.53 -5.63 21.45
C LYS A 365 27.13 -6.85 20.62
N ALA A 366 26.54 -6.64 19.44
CA ALA A 366 26.00 -7.71 18.60
C ALA A 366 24.97 -8.61 19.32
N ASP A 367 24.24 -8.04 20.28
CA ASP A 367 23.24 -8.71 21.14
C ASP A 367 21.80 -8.26 20.84
N SER A 368 21.60 -7.58 19.70
CA SER A 368 20.34 -6.96 19.28
C SER A 368 19.84 -5.83 20.18
N VAL A 369 20.59 -5.43 21.22
CA VAL A 369 20.22 -4.32 22.11
C VAL A 369 20.65 -2.99 21.49
N VAL A 370 19.69 -2.09 21.33
CA VAL A 370 19.94 -0.68 20.99
C VAL A 370 20.05 0.10 22.30
N SER A 371 21.27 0.32 22.78
CA SER A 371 21.53 1.03 24.03
C SER A 371 21.13 2.50 23.95
N GLU A 372 21.02 3.17 25.11
CA GLU A 372 20.73 4.61 25.16
C GLU A 372 21.78 5.45 24.40
N ALA A 373 23.05 5.05 24.45
CA ALA A 373 24.13 5.71 23.72
C ALA A 373 23.93 5.59 22.20
N VAL A 374 23.71 4.37 21.70
CA VAL A 374 23.44 4.11 20.27
C VAL A 374 22.22 4.88 19.80
N ASN A 375 21.12 4.85 20.58
CA ASN A 375 19.89 5.55 20.24
C ASN A 375 20.07 7.07 20.22
N LYS A 376 20.81 7.64 21.18
CA LYS A 376 21.12 9.07 21.23
C LYS A 376 21.87 9.51 19.98
N ASP A 377 22.88 8.75 19.57
CA ASP A 377 23.70 9.08 18.41
C ASP A 377 22.93 8.91 17.10
N LEU A 378 22.07 7.89 16.99
CA LEU A 378 21.17 7.72 15.86
C LEU A 378 20.20 8.91 15.72
N VAL A 379 19.56 9.33 16.81
CA VAL A 379 18.65 10.49 16.80
C VAL A 379 19.43 11.78 16.50
N GLY A 380 20.66 11.91 17.01
CA GLY A 380 21.55 13.02 16.68
C GLY A 380 21.84 13.11 15.17
N ALA A 381 22.16 11.97 14.54
CA ALA A 381 22.36 11.88 13.10
C ALA A 381 21.12 12.32 12.30
N VAL A 382 19.93 11.85 12.69
CA VAL A 382 18.66 12.27 12.05
C VAL A 382 18.42 13.77 12.19
N ILE A 383 18.67 14.34 13.38
CA ILE A 383 18.54 15.78 13.63
C ILE A 383 19.48 16.59 12.72
N ASP A 384 20.72 16.14 12.55
CA ASP A 384 21.71 16.86 11.74
C ASP A 384 21.38 16.78 10.24
N ILE A 385 20.85 15.64 9.77
CA ILE A 385 20.29 15.52 8.41
C ILE A 385 19.17 16.54 8.21
N GLY A 386 18.18 16.57 9.12
CA GLY A 386 17.05 17.50 9.05
C GLY A 386 17.48 18.97 9.06
N LYS A 387 18.45 19.35 9.91
CA LYS A 387 19.00 20.71 9.93
C LYS A 387 19.64 21.12 8.60
N GLN A 388 20.41 20.24 7.96
CA GLN A 388 21.02 20.55 6.66
C GLN A 388 19.95 20.72 5.58
N GLU A 389 18.95 19.83 5.56
CA GLU A 389 17.84 19.90 4.62
C GLU A 389 17.05 21.21 4.77
N CYS A 390 16.66 21.60 6.00
CA CYS A 390 15.95 22.85 6.26
C CYS A 390 16.79 24.08 5.89
N ALA A 391 18.12 24.00 6.02
CA ALA A 391 19.03 25.08 5.62
C ALA A 391 19.28 25.14 4.10
N GLY A 392 18.68 24.23 3.31
CA GLY A 392 18.92 24.13 1.86
C GLY A 392 20.36 23.72 1.51
N LYS A 393 21.08 23.15 2.48
CA LYS A 393 22.47 22.72 2.32
C LYS A 393 22.52 21.26 1.93
N GLY A 394 23.61 20.89 1.24
CA GLY A 394 23.84 19.50 0.88
C GLY A 394 24.37 18.66 2.04
N PHE A 395 24.15 17.35 1.94
CA PHE A 395 24.55 16.39 2.98
C PHE A 395 26.04 16.03 2.96
N GLY A 396 26.82 16.52 2.00
CA GLY A 396 28.22 16.12 1.78
C GLY A 396 29.20 16.52 2.90
N GLN A 397 28.78 17.36 3.85
CA GLN A 397 29.59 17.76 5.01
C GLN A 397 29.26 16.95 6.28
N LEU A 398 28.24 16.09 6.24
CA LEU A 398 27.85 15.26 7.38
C LEU A 398 28.71 13.99 7.40
N ASP A 399 29.44 13.79 8.50
CA ASP A 399 30.17 12.56 8.78
C ASP A 399 29.25 11.58 9.53
N ILE A 400 28.28 11.04 8.80
CA ILE A 400 27.28 10.09 9.34
C ILE A 400 27.46 8.74 8.65
N PRO A 401 27.70 7.65 9.40
CA PRO A 401 27.87 6.32 8.83
C PRO A 401 26.75 5.91 7.88
N GLY A 402 27.12 5.46 6.67
CA GLY A 402 26.18 4.94 5.67
C GLY A 402 25.23 5.97 5.05
N LEU A 403 25.40 7.27 5.31
CA LEU A 403 24.51 8.31 4.77
C LEU A 403 24.52 8.37 3.24
N ASP A 404 25.66 8.08 2.62
CA ASP A 404 25.80 7.99 1.17
C ASP A 404 25.05 6.79 0.58
N ARG A 405 24.85 5.73 1.37
CA ARG A 405 24.03 4.58 0.98
C ARG A 405 22.54 4.82 1.22
N LEU A 406 22.17 5.75 2.11
CA LEU A 406 20.77 6.16 2.32
C LEU A 406 20.30 7.18 1.26
N LEU A 407 21.08 8.25 1.05
CA LEU A 407 20.70 9.42 0.24
C LEU A 407 21.53 9.58 -1.04
N GLY A 408 22.51 8.71 -1.29
CA GLY A 408 23.27 8.72 -2.55
C GLY A 408 24.00 10.04 -2.80
N LYS A 409 23.79 10.58 -4.01
CA LYS A 409 24.26 11.92 -4.40
C LYS A 409 23.15 12.96 -4.38
N PHE A 410 21.95 12.59 -3.93
CA PHE A 410 20.83 13.52 -3.84
C PHE A 410 21.20 14.68 -2.92
N ARG A 411 20.99 15.91 -3.42
CA ARG A 411 21.35 17.16 -2.73
C ARG A 411 22.83 17.29 -2.33
N ARG A 412 23.78 16.50 -2.84
CA ARG A 412 25.22 16.63 -2.46
C ARG A 412 25.85 17.98 -2.85
N ASN A 413 25.28 18.72 -3.81
CA ASN A 413 25.81 19.98 -4.33
C ASN A 413 24.73 21.05 -4.56
N CYS A 414 24.02 21.49 -3.52
CA CYS A 414 23.35 22.80 -3.57
C CYS A 414 24.41 23.92 -3.51
N LYS A 415 25.19 24.07 -4.58
CA LYS A 415 25.77 25.37 -4.96
C LYS A 415 24.78 25.99 -5.94
N GLY A 416 24.34 27.20 -5.60
CA GLY A 416 23.20 27.88 -6.22
C GLY A 416 23.17 27.83 -7.75
N VAL A 417 21.95 27.66 -8.25
CA VAL A 417 21.54 28.32 -9.50
C VAL A 417 21.37 29.79 -9.20
#